data_AF-A0A963RMQ3-F1
#
_entry.id   AF-A0A963RMQ3-F1
#
_cell.length_a   1.000
_cell.length_b   1.000
_cell.length_c   1.000
_cell.angle_alpha   90.00
_cell.angle_beta   90.00
_cell.angle_gamma   90.00
#
_symmetry.space_group_name_H-M   'P 1'
#
loop_
_entity.id
_entity.type
_entity.pdbx_description
1 polymer ?
#
loop_
_entity_poly.entity_id
_entity_poly.type
_entity_poly.pdbx_seq_one_letter_code
_entity_poly.pdbx_strand_id
1 'polypeptide(L)'
;GKHVEGVENLQVLQQTGLSVAQVEEMYHVMAIANYEDRFVIPTSHREYAENAFDLRGGCGFSFGNGCSEGGTDTSLFGGSKPRTIPIKSVV
;
A
#
# COMPACT_ATOMS: atom_id res chain seq x y z
N GLY A 1 36.00 8.43 8.39
CA GLY A 1 36.56 9.71 7.90
C GLY A 1 35.76 10.87 8.45
N LYS A 2 34.83 11.44 7.68
CA LYS A 2 34.10 12.69 7.97
C LYS A 2 33.69 12.89 9.44
N HIS A 3 32.93 11.97 10.03
CA HIS A 3 32.38 12.13 11.40
C HIS A 3 33.35 11.77 12.54
N VAL A 4 34.45 11.09 12.24
CA VAL A 4 35.43 10.63 13.26
C VAL A 4 36.70 11.48 13.22
N GLU A 5 37.26 11.66 12.02
CA GLU A 5 38.51 12.39 11.79
C GLU A 5 38.28 13.82 11.30
N GLY A 6 37.05 14.23 11.00
CA GLY A 6 36.74 15.56 10.49
C GLY A 6 37.22 15.84 9.06
N VAL A 7 37.75 14.83 8.36
CA VAL A 7 38.32 14.96 7.01
C VAL A 7 37.45 14.26 5.98
N GLU A 8 37.21 14.94 4.85
CA GLU A 8 36.58 14.35 3.67
C GLU A 8 37.59 13.50 2.89
N ASN A 9 37.27 12.21 2.70
CA ASN A 9 38.11 11.29 1.94
C ASN A 9 37.43 10.94 0.61
N LEU A 10 37.90 11.57 -0.47
CA LEU A 10 37.37 11.39 -1.82
C LEU A 10 37.98 10.20 -2.57
N GLN A 11 39.10 9.61 -2.09
CA GLN A 11 39.77 8.52 -2.81
C GLN A 11 38.87 7.30 -2.97
N VAL A 12 38.12 6.95 -1.92
CA VAL A 12 37.18 5.82 -1.93
C VAL A 12 36.03 6.07 -2.92
N LEU A 13 35.58 7.32 -3.04
CA LEU A 13 34.53 7.70 -3.98
C LEU A 13 35.02 7.64 -5.43
N GLN A 14 36.23 8.11 -5.70
CA GLN A 14 36.84 8.04 -7.03
C GLN A 14 37.06 6.61 -7.52
N GLN A 15 37.45 5.69 -6.63
CA GLN A 15 37.62 4.28 -6.96
C GLN A 15 36.32 3.60 -7.39
N THR A 16 35.20 4.04 -6.83
CA THR A 16 33.87 3.48 -7.10
C THR A 16 33.09 4.27 -8.15
N GLY A 17 33.60 5.42 -8.59
CA GLY A 17 32.95 6.32 -9.54
C GLY A 17 31.72 7.02 -8.96
N LEU A 18 31.57 7.08 -7.64
CA LEU A 18 30.47 7.75 -6.97
C LEU A 18 30.80 9.22 -6.70
N SER A 19 29.80 10.08 -6.86
CA SER A 19 29.88 11.47 -6.41
C SER A 19 29.57 11.60 -4.92
N VAL A 20 29.99 12.71 -4.31
CA VAL A 20 29.68 13.03 -2.92
C VAL A 20 28.16 13.11 -2.71
N ALA A 21 27.43 13.77 -3.61
CA ALA A 21 25.99 13.92 -3.53
C ALA A 21 25.26 12.57 -3.52
N GLN A 22 25.69 11.61 -4.36
CA GLN A 22 25.12 10.27 -4.36
C GLN A 22 25.35 9.55 -3.04
N VAL A 23 26.53 9.67 -2.44
CA VAL A 23 26.81 9.02 -1.15
C VAL A 23 26.07 9.69 0.01
N GLU A 24 25.84 11.00 -0.05
CA GLU A 24 25.01 11.71 0.93
C GLU A 24 23.54 11.30 0.82
N GLU A 25 23.01 11.15 -0.40
CA GLU A 25 21.66 10.62 -0.64
C GLU A 25 21.54 9.16 -0.17
N MET A 26 22.54 8.32 -0.47
CA MET A 26 22.63 6.95 0.03
C MET A 26 22.64 6.91 1.56
N TYR A 27 23.39 7.79 2.22
CA TYR A 27 23.43 7.89 3.67
C TYR A 27 22.06 8.32 4.24
N HIS A 28 21.35 9.22 3.56
CA HIS A 28 20.00 9.62 3.95
C HIS A 28 19.01 8.45 3.86
N VAL A 29 18.95 7.77 2.70
CA VAL A 29 17.97 6.69 2.45
C VAL A 29 18.28 5.43 3.27
N MET A 30 19.55 5.08 3.44
CA MET A 30 19.92 3.79 4.05
C MET A 30 20.33 3.89 5.51
N ALA A 31 21.02 4.96 5.93
CA ALA A 31 21.53 5.07 7.30
C ALA A 31 20.55 5.83 8.21
N ILE A 32 19.99 6.95 7.75
CA ILE A 32 18.96 7.68 8.50
C ILE A 32 17.61 6.96 8.35
N ALA A 33 17.22 6.70 7.09
CA ALA A 33 16.04 5.91 6.75
C ALA A 33 14.76 6.42 7.44
N ASN A 34 14.38 7.68 7.17
CA ASN A 34 13.12 8.23 7.69
C ASN A 34 11.93 7.41 7.20
N TYR A 35 10.83 7.43 7.94
CA TYR A 35 9.68 6.57 7.67
C TYR A 35 9.12 6.76 6.25
N GLU A 36 9.01 8.01 5.82
CA GLU A 36 8.59 8.45 4.50
C GLU A 36 9.52 7.98 3.37
N ASP A 37 10.81 7.85 3.65
CA ASP A 37 11.82 7.41 2.66
C ASP A 37 11.88 5.88 2.56
N ARG A 38 11.50 5.16 3.62
CA ARG A 38 11.51 3.69 3.64
C ARG A 38 10.34 3.07 2.89
N PHE A 39 9.19 3.73 2.88
CA PHE A 39 7.94 3.14 2.40
C PHE A 39 7.25 4.03 1.37
N VAL A 40 7.61 3.83 0.10
CA VAL A 40 6.89 4.42 -1.02
C VAL A 40 5.79 3.46 -1.47
N ILE A 41 4.72 3.37 -0.67
CA ILE A 41 3.56 2.52 -0.95
C ILE A 41 2.42 3.41 -1.48
N PRO A 42 2.15 3.40 -2.80
CA PRO A 42 1.02 4.15 -3.36
C PRO A 42 -0.31 3.51 -2.99
N THR A 43 -1.38 4.30 -3.02
CA THR A 43 -2.73 3.77 -2.86
C THR A 43 -3.08 2.83 -4.01
N SER A 44 -3.52 1.61 -3.68
CA SER A 44 -4.20 0.77 -4.66
C SER A 44 -5.57 1.40 -4.89
N HIS A 45 -5.75 2.01 -6.06
CA HIS A 45 -6.98 2.67 -6.50
C HIS A 45 -8.14 1.65 -6.69
N ARG A 46 -8.57 0.98 -5.61
CA ARG A 46 -9.57 -0.09 -5.61
C ARG A 46 -10.94 0.39 -6.06
N GLU A 47 -11.20 1.68 -5.93
CA GLU A 47 -12.43 2.34 -6.36
C GLU A 47 -12.72 2.22 -7.87
N TYR A 48 -11.72 1.94 -8.71
CA TYR A 48 -11.92 1.75 -10.14
C TYR A 48 -12.31 0.33 -10.53
N ALA A 49 -11.96 -0.66 -9.72
CA ALA A 49 -12.18 -2.08 -10.02
C ALA A 49 -13.40 -2.65 -9.29
N GLU A 50 -13.79 -2.05 -8.17
CA GLU A 50 -14.82 -2.58 -7.29
C GLU A 50 -15.82 -1.47 -6.90
N ASN A 51 -17.10 -1.81 -6.72
CA ASN A 51 -18.09 -0.87 -6.17
C ASN A 51 -17.73 -0.54 -4.71
N ALA A 52 -17.01 0.57 -4.50
CA ALA A 52 -16.52 1.00 -3.20
C ALA A 52 -17.64 1.14 -2.13
N PHE A 53 -18.86 1.49 -2.55
CA PHE A 53 -20.04 1.56 -1.68
C PHE A 53 -20.51 0.18 -1.20
N ASP A 54 -20.47 -0.83 -2.07
CA ASP A 54 -20.84 -2.21 -1.74
C ASP A 54 -19.80 -2.84 -0.81
N LEU A 55 -18.51 -2.59 -1.05
CA LEU A 55 -17.41 -3.10 -0.24
C LEU A 55 -17.40 -2.55 1.19
N ARG A 56 -17.66 -1.25 1.35
CA ARG A 56 -17.67 -0.60 2.67
C ARG A 56 -18.75 -1.17 3.60
N GLY A 57 -19.86 -1.66 3.03
CA GLY A 57 -20.97 -2.26 3.78
C GLY A 57 -21.00 -3.78 3.80
N GLY A 58 -20.34 -4.46 2.85
CA GLY A 58 -20.40 -5.91 2.67
C GLY A 58 -19.18 -6.69 3.18
N CYS A 59 -17.99 -6.08 3.21
CA CYS A 59 -16.77 -6.75 3.64
C CYS A 59 -16.52 -6.59 5.15
N GLY A 60 -16.60 -7.70 5.88
CA GLY A 60 -16.36 -7.76 7.33
C GLY A 60 -17.26 -8.73 8.09
N PHE A 61 -18.39 -9.11 7.49
CA PHE A 61 -19.29 -10.14 8.03
C PHE A 61 -19.15 -11.45 7.24
N SER A 62 -18.60 -12.48 7.88
CA SER A 62 -18.39 -13.81 7.26
C SER A 62 -19.63 -14.71 7.30
N PHE A 63 -20.78 -14.21 7.78
CA PHE A 63 -22.05 -14.94 7.79
C PHE A 63 -22.70 -14.87 6.40
N GLY A 64 -22.27 -15.77 5.51
CA GLY A 64 -22.87 -15.94 4.18
C GLY A 64 -22.28 -15.01 3.12
N ASN A 65 -21.26 -15.50 2.40
CA ASN A 65 -20.79 -15.02 1.08
C ASN A 65 -20.73 -13.50 0.79
N GLY A 66 -20.60 -12.65 1.82
CA GLY A 66 -20.71 -11.17 1.70
C GLY A 66 -19.63 -10.48 0.86
N CYS A 67 -18.46 -11.12 0.70
CA CYS A 67 -17.35 -10.62 -0.14
C CYS A 67 -16.63 -11.69 -0.96
N SER A 68 -17.16 -12.91 -1.00
CA SER A 68 -16.63 -13.94 -1.89
C SER A 68 -17.45 -13.94 -3.17
N GLU A 69 -16.83 -13.46 -4.25
CA GLU A 69 -17.31 -13.67 -5.61
C GLU A 69 -17.04 -15.13 -5.99
N GLY A 70 -17.80 -16.06 -5.41
CA GLY A 70 -18.02 -17.34 -6.08
C GLY A 70 -18.62 -17.00 -7.44
N GLY A 71 -17.82 -17.15 -8.50
CA GLY A 71 -18.08 -16.66 -9.87
C GLY A 71 -19.19 -17.38 -10.62
N THR A 72 -20.18 -17.92 -9.90
CA THR A 72 -21.33 -18.62 -10.47
C THR A 72 -22.61 -17.96 -9.95
N ASP A 73 -23.54 -17.67 -10.85
CA ASP A 73 -24.86 -17.09 -10.52
C ASP A 73 -25.77 -18.08 -9.81
N THR A 74 -25.48 -19.38 -9.92
CA THR A 74 -26.28 -20.46 -9.34
C THR A 74 -25.84 -20.78 -7.92
N SER A 75 -26.67 -20.45 -6.93
CA SER A 75 -26.48 -20.89 -5.54
C SER A 75 -27.23 -22.20 -5.29
N LEU A 76 -26.53 -23.22 -4.80
CA LEU A 76 -27.11 -24.52 -4.42
C LEU A 76 -28.15 -24.40 -3.28
N PHE A 77 -28.09 -23.30 -2.53
CA PHE A 77 -28.96 -23.02 -1.38
C PHE A 77 -29.99 -21.91 -1.66
N GLY A 78 -30.20 -21.52 -2.93
CA GLY A 78 -31.30 -20.63 -3.34
C GLY A 78 -31.22 -19.19 -2.82
N GLY A 79 -30.14 -18.77 -2.18
CA GLY A 79 -29.94 -17.40 -1.71
C GLY A 79 -29.43 -16.48 -2.80
N SER A 80 -30.19 -15.43 -3.14
CA SER A 80 -29.66 -14.27 -3.87
C SER A 80 -28.69 -13.50 -2.98
N LYS A 81 -27.53 -13.09 -3.50
CA LYS A 81 -26.47 -12.37 -2.75
C LYS A 81 -26.96 -10.95 -2.45
N PRO A 82 -27.35 -10.59 -1.21
CA PRO A 82 -27.71 -9.22 -0.91
C PRO A 82 -26.41 -8.43 -0.67
N ARG A 83 -25.95 -7.67 -1.68
CA ARG A 83 -24.74 -6.84 -1.54
C ARG A 83 -24.95 -5.59 -0.66
N THR A 84 -26.21 -5.19 -0.43
CA THR A 84 -26.54 -4.01 0.39
C THR A 84 -27.91 -4.20 1.03
N ILE A 85 -28.04 -3.87 2.32
CA ILE A 85 -29.36 -3.82 3.00
C ILE A 85 -30.08 -2.55 2.53
N PRO A 86 -31.22 -2.62 1.84
CA PRO A 86 -31.94 -1.43 1.41
C PRO A 86 -32.55 -0.72 2.63
N ILE A 87 -31.90 0.37 3.06
CA ILE A 87 -32.47 1.26 4.07
C ILE A 87 -33.53 2.12 3.35
N LYS A 88 -34.81 1.88 3.66
CA LYS A 88 -35.87 2.79 3.23
C LYS A 88 -35.77 4.06 4.07
N SER A 89 -35.35 5.17 3.45
CA SER A 89 -35.47 6.48 4.08
C SER A 89 -36.95 6.82 4.21
N VAL A 90 -37.45 6.85 5.44
CA VAL A 90 -38.76 7.42 5.72
C VAL A 90 -38.59 8.93 5.70
N VAL A 91 -39.14 9.58 4.69
CA VAL A 91 -39.43 11.02 4.69
C VAL A 91 -40.88 11.19 5.11
#